data_AF-A0A7K0YTY6-F1
#
_entry.id   AF-A0A7K0YTY6-F1
#
_cell.length_a   1.000
_cell.length_b   1.000
_cell.length_c   1.000
_cell.angle_alpha   90.00
_cell.angle_beta   90.00
_cell.angle_gamma   90.00
#
_symmetry.space_group_name_H-M   'P 1'
#
loop_
_entity.id
_entity.type
_entity.pdbx_description
1 polymer ?
#
loop_
_entity_poly.entity_id
_entity_poly.type
_entity_poly.pdbx_seq_one_letter_code
_entity_poly.pdbx_strand_id
1 'polypeptide(L)'
;GFVDHARAIAKVGIYDFSIHHEKIIMPLVFRQWAIDKVEGLSSAAEEARDAMFKYIERVGKVARRQVERREAAEASAIAIL
;
A
#
# COMPACT_ATOMS: atom_id res chain seq x y z
N GLY A 1 16.11 15.83 -0.08
CA GLY A 1 15.83 15.35 1.30
C GLY A 1 15.19 13.98 1.28
N PHE A 2 14.66 13.48 2.41
CA PHE A 2 14.03 12.14 2.50
C PHE A 2 12.96 11.91 1.41
N VAL A 3 12.05 12.88 1.23
CA VAL A 3 10.96 12.80 0.25
C VAL A 3 11.47 12.62 -1.19
N ASP A 4 12.53 13.32 -1.56
CA ASP A 4 13.08 13.22 -2.92
C ASP A 4 13.73 11.86 -3.18
N HIS A 5 14.46 11.32 -2.18
CA HIS A 5 15.03 9.98 -2.28
C HIS A 5 13.92 8.91 -2.34
N ALA A 6 12.87 9.04 -1.52
CA ALA A 6 11.73 8.13 -1.56
C ALA A 6 11.03 8.15 -2.94
N ARG A 7 10.87 9.34 -3.54
CA ARG A 7 10.32 9.46 -4.90
C ARG A 7 11.24 8.82 -5.95
N ALA A 8 12.56 9.01 -5.85
CA ALA A 8 13.51 8.39 -6.76
C ALA A 8 13.48 6.86 -6.68
N ILE A 9 13.49 6.31 -5.46
CA ILE A 9 13.37 4.87 -5.18
C ILE A 9 12.06 4.30 -5.74
N ALA A 10 10.93 5.00 -5.52
CA ALA A 10 9.64 4.60 -6.04
C ALA A 10 9.56 4.64 -7.57
N LYS A 11 10.19 5.65 -8.19
CA LYS A 11 10.22 5.81 -9.66
C LYS A 11 10.91 4.64 -10.35
N VAL A 12 11.99 4.11 -9.76
CA VAL A 12 12.71 2.95 -10.30
C VAL A 12 12.18 1.61 -9.78
N GLY A 13 11.08 1.61 -9.04
CA GLY A 13 10.39 0.39 -8.60
C GLY A 13 11.11 -0.39 -7.49
N ILE A 14 12.10 0.20 -6.81
CA ILE A 14 12.80 -0.48 -5.70
C ILE A 14 11.89 -0.59 -4.47
N TYR A 15 11.12 0.46 -4.17
CA TYR A 15 10.13 0.45 -3.10
C TYR A 15 9.08 1.54 -3.32
N ASP A 16 7.81 1.17 -3.29
CA ASP A 16 6.68 2.09 -3.43
C ASP A 16 5.46 1.64 -2.60
N PHE A 17 4.35 2.38 -2.68
CA PHE A 17 3.13 2.01 -1.96
C PHE A 17 2.52 0.68 -2.41
N SER A 18 2.72 0.27 -3.66
CA SER A 18 2.24 -1.03 -4.15
C SER A 18 3.02 -2.17 -3.52
N ILE A 19 4.35 -2.06 -3.49
CA ILE A 19 5.22 -3.02 -2.83
C ILE A 19 4.92 -3.07 -1.33
N HIS A 20 4.81 -1.91 -0.68
CA HIS A 20 4.54 -1.86 0.76
C HIS A 20 3.16 -2.46 1.11
N HIS A 21 2.11 -2.12 0.35
CA HIS A 21 0.78 -2.66 0.59
C HIS A 21 0.74 -4.19 0.39
N GLU A 22 1.10 -4.66 -0.81
CA GLU A 22 0.89 -6.06 -1.20
C GLU A 22 1.89 -7.02 -0.56
N LYS A 23 3.17 -6.63 -0.46
CA LYS A 23 4.24 -7.54 -0.02
C LYS A 23 4.55 -7.44 1.47
N ILE A 24 4.13 -6.37 2.14
CA ILE A 24 4.44 -6.13 3.56
C ILE A 24 3.15 -6.09 4.39
N ILE A 25 2.30 -5.08 4.18
CA ILE A 25 1.13 -4.85 5.04
C ILE A 25 0.17 -6.04 5.00
N MET A 26 -0.26 -6.44 3.80
CA MET A 26 -1.25 -7.52 3.63
C MET A 26 -0.79 -8.85 4.27
N PRO A 27 0.40 -9.40 3.96
CA PRO A 27 0.83 -10.66 4.57
C PRO A 27 1.13 -10.52 6.06
N LEU A 28 1.64 -9.39 6.52
CA LEU A 28 1.90 -9.21 7.96
C LEU A 28 0.59 -9.21 8.75
N VAL A 29 -0.39 -8.41 8.33
CA VAL A 29 -1.64 -8.21 9.07
C VAL A 29 -2.58 -9.40 8.98
N PHE A 30 -2.80 -9.94 7.77
CA PHE A 30 -3.83 -10.98 7.54
C PHE A 30 -3.28 -12.41 7.57
N ARG A 31 -1.96 -12.59 7.47
CA ARG A 31 -1.36 -13.94 7.46
C ARG A 31 -0.49 -14.21 8.68
N GLN A 32 0.47 -13.35 8.98
CA GLN A 32 1.42 -13.59 10.07
C GLN A 32 0.80 -13.28 11.43
N TRP A 33 0.08 -12.16 11.53
CA TRP A 33 -0.62 -11.78 12.76
C TRP A 33 -2.07 -12.27 12.79
N ALA A 34 -2.68 -12.47 11.62
CA ALA A 34 -4.07 -12.89 11.46
C ALA A 34 -5.05 -12.01 12.29
N ILE A 35 -4.90 -10.69 12.21
CA ILE A 35 -5.68 -9.73 13.01
C ILE A 35 -7.19 -9.82 12.72
N ASP A 36 -7.55 -10.24 11.50
CA ASP A 36 -8.92 -10.53 11.09
C ASP A 36 -9.56 -11.69 11.88
N LYS A 37 -8.76 -12.53 12.53
CA LYS A 37 -9.20 -13.73 13.26
C LYS A 37 -9.08 -13.60 14.78
N VAL A 38 -8.60 -12.46 15.28
CA VAL A 38 -8.50 -12.25 16.72
C VAL A 38 -9.90 -12.05 17.29
N GLU A 39 -10.26 -12.88 18.27
CA GLU A 39 -11.54 -12.85 18.98
C GLU A 39 -11.35 -12.37 20.44
N GLY A 40 -12.45 -12.06 21.12
CA GLY A 40 -12.41 -11.60 22.51
C GLY A 40 -11.86 -10.19 22.69
N LEU A 41 -11.89 -9.36 21.64
CA LEU A 41 -11.47 -7.97 21.69
C LEU A 41 -12.44 -7.13 22.54
N SER A 42 -11.90 -6.14 23.26
CA SER A 42 -12.73 -5.09 23.86
C SER A 42 -13.34 -4.21 22.76
N SER A 43 -14.38 -3.45 23.08
CA SER A 43 -14.99 -2.49 22.15
C SER A 43 -13.97 -1.51 21.55
N ALA A 44 -13.07 -0.96 22.37
CA ALA A 44 -12.02 -0.06 21.90
C ALA A 44 -11.02 -0.74 20.96
N ALA A 45 -10.74 -2.03 21.17
CA ALA A 45 -9.87 -2.80 20.28
C ALA A 45 -10.54 -3.14 18.95
N GLU A 46 -11.86 -3.39 18.95
CA GLU A 46 -12.65 -3.54 17.72
C GLU A 46 -12.65 -2.26 16.88
N GLU A 47 -12.87 -1.11 17.51
CA GLU A 47 -12.80 0.20 16.83
C GLU A 47 -11.41 0.46 16.25
N ALA A 48 -10.35 0.11 16.99
CA ALA A 48 -8.98 0.23 16.51
C ALA A 48 -8.70 -0.70 15.30
N ARG A 49 -9.23 -1.93 15.32
CA ARG A 49 -9.13 -2.87 14.19
C ARG A 49 -9.82 -2.31 12.95
N ASP A 50 -11.02 -1.78 13.09
CA ASP A 50 -11.76 -1.15 11.98
C ASP A 50 -11.02 0.07 11.42
N ALA A 51 -10.48 0.92 12.28
CA ALA A 51 -9.70 2.08 11.86
C ALA A 51 -8.44 1.66 11.10
N MET A 52 -7.75 0.62 11.59
CA MET A 52 -6.58 0.05 10.93
C MET A 52 -6.94 -0.50 9.54
N PHE A 53 -8.00 -1.32 9.42
CA PHE A 53 -8.42 -1.88 8.13
C PHE A 53 -8.80 -0.80 7.11
N LYS A 54 -9.51 0.26 7.54
CA LYS A 54 -9.80 1.42 6.68
C LYS A 54 -8.53 2.13 6.21
N TYR A 55 -7.50 2.20 7.06
CA TYR A 55 -6.22 2.76 6.66
C TYR A 55 -5.49 1.89 5.64
N ILE A 56 -5.45 0.57 5.84
CA ILE A 56 -4.87 -0.38 4.88
C ILE A 56 -5.54 -0.22 3.51
N GLU A 57 -6.88 -0.18 3.47
CA GLU A 57 -7.63 0.03 2.23
C GLU A 57 -7.27 1.37 1.54
N ARG A 58 -7.07 2.44 2.33
CA ARG A 58 -6.65 3.74 1.80
C ARG A 58 -5.25 3.67 1.18
N VAL A 59 -4.31 2.98 1.81
CA VAL A 59 -2.97 2.76 1.24
C VAL A 59 -3.08 1.99 -0.08
N GLY A 60 -3.90 0.94 -0.14
CA GLY A 60 -4.17 0.20 -1.38
C GLY A 60 -4.75 1.07 -2.50
N LYS A 61 -5.67 2.00 -2.18
CA LYS A 61 -6.20 2.98 -3.16
C LYS A 61 -5.12 3.91 -3.70
N VAL A 62 -4.20 4.38 -2.85
CA VAL A 62 -3.08 5.22 -3.27
C VAL A 62 -2.10 4.43 -4.14
N ALA A 63 -1.80 3.18 -3.76
CA ALA A 63 -0.96 2.27 -4.52
C ALA A 63 -1.49 2.06 -5.95
N ARG A 64 -2.78 1.71 -6.10
CA ARG A 64 -3.41 1.52 -7.42
C ARG A 64 -3.29 2.74 -8.31
N ARG A 65 -3.63 3.92 -7.79
CA ARG A 65 -3.48 5.20 -8.52
C ARG A 65 -2.05 5.50 -8.92
N GLN A 66 -1.07 5.08 -8.12
CA GLN A 66 0.34 5.25 -8.45
C GLN A 66 0.76 4.33 -9.60
N VAL A 67 0.32 3.07 -9.59
CA VAL A 67 0.57 2.12 -10.67
C VAL A 67 -0.09 2.61 -11.97
N GLU A 68 -1.37 2.97 -11.94
CA GLU A 68 -2.10 3.49 -13.11
C GLU A 68 -1.39 4.69 -13.76
N ARG A 69 -0.90 5.65 -12.95
CA ARG A 69 -0.15 6.81 -13.46
C ARG A 69 1.18 6.41 -14.10
N ARG A 70 1.88 5.42 -13.54
CA ARG A 70 3.15 4.94 -14.09
C ARG A 70 2.91 4.25 -15.43
N GLU A 71 1.94 3.35 -15.50
CA GLU A 71 1.56 2.65 -16.72
C GLU A 71 1.12 3.63 -17.82
N ALA A 72 0.32 4.64 -17.48
CA ALA A 72 -0.07 5.69 -18.43
C ALA A 72 1.13 6.52 -18.94
N ALA A 73 2.10 6.82 -18.08
CA ALA A 73 3.31 7.53 -18.46
C ALA A 73 4.22 6.67 -19.37
N GLU A 74 4.36 5.37 -19.06
CA GLU A 74 5.10 4.42 -19.88
C GLU A 74 4.45 4.24 -21.26
N ALA A 75 3.14 4.07 -21.32
CA ALA A 75 2.39 3.99 -22.57
C ALA A 75 2.54 5.27 -23.41
N SER A 76 2.50 6.45 -22.78
CA SER A 76 2.70 7.73 -23.46
C SER A 76 4.11 7.87 -24.01
N ALA A 77 5.13 7.39 -23.29
CA ALA A 77 6.52 7.42 -23.74
C ALA A 77 6.76 6.49 -24.95
N ILE A 78 6.14 5.30 -24.95
CA ILE A 78 6.21 4.37 -26.08
C ILE A 78 5.52 4.95 -27.32
N ALA A 79 4.39 5.65 -27.16
CA ALA A 79 3.65 6.22 -28.29
C ALA A 79 4.38 7.37 -29.03
N ILE A 80 5.47 7.90 -28.46
CA ILE A 80 6.29 8.97 -29.06
C ILE A 80 7.52 8.42 -29.78
N LEU A 81 7.83 7.13 -29.62
CA LEU A 81 8.91 6.41 -30.31
C LEU A 81 8.41 5.74 -31.60
#